data_AF-A0A318IP38-F1
#
_entry.id   AF-A0A318IP38-F1
#
_cell.length_a   1.000
_cell.length_b   1.000
_cell.length_c   1.000
_cell.angle_alpha   90.00
_cell.angle_beta   90.00
_cell.angle_gamma   90.00
#
_symmetry.space_group_name_H-M   'P 1'
#
loop_
_entity.id
_entity.type
_entity.pdbx_description
1 polymer ?
#
loop_
_entity_poly.entity_id
_entity_poly.type
_entity_poly.pdbx_seq_one_letter_code
_entity_poly.pdbx_strand_id
1 'polypeptide(L)'
;MANSYPIQFATQLRHHLRAFRKKRDLTQAQLGALIGVSQGRIAEIEANPGLVSFDQLMQLLSILDVNIVLSEMSAVTSSQNPTYASGVSNTAPQEVKELDSPNEALQKLNEPSINNVASKQMHDLGNVRKGSW
;
A
#
# COMPACT_ATOMS: atom_id res chain seq x y z
N MET A 1 24.07 8.03 -10.73
CA MET A 1 23.42 7.16 -9.73
C MET A 1 22.13 6.64 -10.33
N ALA A 2 21.84 5.34 -10.23
CA ALA A 2 20.56 4.80 -10.66
C ALA A 2 19.54 5.00 -9.53
N ASN A 3 18.44 5.71 -9.81
CA ASN A 3 17.38 5.93 -8.83
C ASN A 3 16.41 4.73 -8.87
N SER A 4 16.25 4.07 -7.73
CA SER A 4 15.30 2.96 -7.57
C SER A 4 14.05 3.46 -6.84
N TYR A 5 12.88 3.18 -7.40
CA TYR A 5 11.58 3.52 -6.82
C TYR A 5 10.78 2.23 -6.67
N PRO A 6 10.50 1.75 -5.44
CA PRO A 6 9.72 0.54 -5.27
C PRO A 6 8.28 0.77 -5.76
N ILE A 7 7.79 -0.12 -6.61
CA ILE A 7 6.44 -0.10 -7.16
C ILE A 7 5.64 -1.26 -6.57
N GLN A 8 4.48 -0.94 -6.01
CA GLN A 8 3.52 -1.89 -5.44
C GLN A 8 2.25 -2.02 -6.29
N PHE A 9 1.85 -0.94 -6.97
CA PHE A 9 0.61 -0.88 -7.75
C PHE A 9 0.84 -0.30 -9.15
N ALA A 10 0.12 -0.82 -10.15
CA ALA A 10 0.22 -0.36 -11.54
C ALA A 10 -0.09 1.15 -11.70
N THR A 11 -0.93 1.73 -10.84
CA THR A 11 -1.26 3.15 -10.86
C THR A 11 -0.05 4.05 -10.60
N GLN A 12 0.94 3.58 -9.84
CA GLN A 12 2.18 4.32 -9.59
C GLN A 12 2.99 4.48 -10.88
N LEU A 13 2.89 3.53 -11.83
CA LEU A 13 3.61 3.58 -13.10
C LEU A 13 3.15 4.71 -14.03
N ARG A 14 1.94 5.27 -13.86
CA ARG A 14 1.40 6.35 -14.71
C ARG A 14 2.41 7.49 -14.89
N HIS A 15 2.91 8.02 -13.77
CA HIS A 15 3.85 9.15 -13.79
C HIS A 15 5.24 8.72 -14.27
N HIS A 16 5.67 7.49 -13.94
CA HIS A 16 6.95 6.94 -14.37
C HIS A 16 7.01 6.73 -15.89
N LEU A 17 6.01 6.07 -16.50
CA LEU A 17 5.95 5.83 -17.94
C LEU A 17 6.03 7.15 -18.73
N ARG A 18 5.23 8.14 -18.33
CA ARG A 18 5.26 9.47 -18.96
C ARG A 18 6.62 10.16 -18.81
N ALA A 19 7.25 10.05 -17.64
CA ALA A 19 8.56 10.64 -17.39
C ALA A 19 9.66 9.96 -18.22
N PHE A 20 9.68 8.63 -18.28
CA PHE A 20 10.65 7.88 -19.08
C PHE A 20 10.48 8.13 -20.58
N ARG A 21 9.24 8.18 -21.09
CA ARG A 21 8.99 8.56 -22.48
C ARG A 21 9.55 9.94 -22.80
N LYS A 22 9.30 10.93 -21.94
CA LYS A 22 9.84 12.29 -22.12
C LYS A 22 11.36 12.33 -22.03
N LYS A 23 11.97 11.55 -21.13
CA LYS A 23 13.43 11.42 -21.01
C LYS A 23 14.08 10.88 -22.28
N ARG A 24 13.33 10.12 -23.08
CA ARG A 24 13.72 9.57 -24.38
C ARG A 24 13.35 10.48 -25.56
N ASP A 25 12.83 11.68 -25.28
CA ASP A 25 12.33 12.64 -26.28
C ASP A 25 11.26 12.09 -27.25
N LEU A 26 10.50 11.08 -26.79
CA LEU A 26 9.44 10.49 -27.59
C LEU A 26 8.09 11.18 -27.34
N THR A 27 7.35 11.45 -28.40
CA THR A 27 5.91 11.74 -28.33
C THR A 27 5.11 10.44 -28.10
N GLN A 28 3.84 10.56 -27.69
CA GLN A 28 2.96 9.39 -27.58
C GLN A 28 2.77 8.68 -28.92
N ALA A 29 2.72 9.44 -30.02
CA ALA A 29 2.57 8.89 -31.36
C ALA A 29 3.81 8.09 -31.79
N GLN A 30 5.02 8.61 -31.51
CA GLN A 30 6.26 7.91 -31.80
C GLN A 30 6.40 6.64 -30.97
N LEU A 31 6.08 6.68 -29.67
CA LEU A 31 6.07 5.49 -28.82
C LEU A 31 5.04 4.47 -29.33
N GLY A 32 3.87 4.94 -29.76
CA GLY A 32 2.82 4.11 -30.36
C GLY A 32 3.30 3.40 -31.60
N ALA A 33 3.98 4.11 -32.51
CA ALA A 33 4.57 3.53 -33.72
C ALA A 33 5.59 2.42 -33.40
N LEU A 34 6.41 2.58 -32.36
CA LEU A 34 7.41 1.59 -31.96
C LEU A 34 6.80 0.30 -31.39
N ILE A 35 5.63 0.38 -30.73
CA ILE A 35 4.93 -0.79 -30.16
C ILE A 35 3.77 -1.28 -31.06
N GLY A 36 3.50 -0.61 -32.18
CA GLY A 36 2.45 -0.98 -33.13
C GLY A 36 1.03 -0.60 -32.69
N VAL A 37 0.85 0.48 -31.94
CA VAL A 37 -0.47 0.99 -31.49
C VAL A 37 -0.67 2.47 -31.80
N SER A 38 -1.91 2.94 -31.72
CA SER A 38 -2.24 4.35 -31.96
C SER A 38 -1.73 5.28 -30.83
N GLN A 39 -1.58 6.58 -31.13
CA GLN A 39 -1.28 7.59 -30.11
C GLN A 39 -2.31 7.58 -28.97
N GLY A 40 -3.60 7.52 -29.32
CA GLY A 40 -4.68 7.48 -28.33
C GLY A 40 -4.55 6.27 -27.39
N ARG A 41 -4.17 5.11 -27.94
CA ARG A 41 -3.91 3.92 -27.14
C ARG A 41 -2.73 4.13 -26.18
N ILE A 42 -1.63 4.76 -26.61
CA ILE A 42 -0.55 5.12 -25.68
C ILE A 42 -1.04 6.08 -24.59
N ALA A 43 -1.87 7.07 -24.91
CA ALA A 43 -2.42 7.98 -23.92
C ALA A 43 -3.28 7.24 -22.86
N GLU A 44 -4.10 6.28 -23.29
CA GLU A 44 -4.86 5.42 -22.40
C GLU A 44 -3.96 4.54 -21.52
N ILE A 45 -2.90 3.95 -22.10
CA ILE A 45 -1.94 3.11 -21.38
C ILE A 45 -1.19 3.94 -20.33
N GLU A 46 -0.71 5.13 -20.69
CA GLU A 46 -0.06 6.04 -19.74
C GLU A 46 -1.03 6.43 -18.62
N ALA A 47 -2.31 6.68 -18.94
CA ALA A 47 -3.33 6.99 -17.94
C ALA A 47 -3.67 5.79 -17.06
N ASN A 48 -3.75 4.58 -17.59
CA ASN A 48 -4.07 3.38 -16.82
C ASN A 48 -3.20 2.18 -17.26
N PRO A 49 -1.98 2.05 -16.67
CA PRO A 49 -1.05 1.00 -17.03
C PRO A 49 -1.56 -0.41 -16.74
N GLY A 50 -2.58 -0.56 -15.89
CA GLY A 50 -3.19 -1.86 -15.57
C GLY A 50 -4.10 -2.42 -16.67
N LEU A 51 -4.40 -1.67 -17.74
CA LEU A 51 -5.26 -2.12 -18.84
C LEU A 51 -4.53 -3.00 -19.87
N VAL A 52 -3.21 -3.09 -19.79
CA VAL A 52 -2.40 -3.88 -20.72
C VAL A 52 -1.94 -5.17 -20.05
N SER A 53 -1.66 -6.19 -20.86
CA SER A 53 -1.00 -7.38 -20.35
C SER A 53 0.37 -7.03 -19.79
N PHE A 54 0.86 -7.87 -18.88
CA PHE A 54 2.21 -7.72 -18.34
C PHE A 54 3.27 -7.75 -19.46
N ASP A 55 3.11 -8.62 -20.46
CA ASP A 55 4.03 -8.71 -21.61
C ASP A 55 4.10 -7.39 -22.41
N GLN A 56 2.95 -6.76 -22.68
CA GLN A 56 2.92 -5.48 -23.38
C GLN A 56 3.53 -4.36 -22.52
N LEU A 57 3.34 -4.41 -21.20
CA LEU A 57 4.01 -3.49 -20.27
C LEU A 57 5.53 -3.69 -20.29
N MET A 58 6.01 -4.93 -20.29
CA MET A 58 7.44 -5.25 -20.39
C MET A 58 8.05 -4.75 -21.70
N GLN A 59 7.34 -4.92 -22.82
CA GLN A 59 7.77 -4.40 -24.12
C GLN A 59 7.86 -2.87 -24.11
N LEU A 60 6.86 -2.20 -23.52
CA LEU A 60 6.85 -0.74 -23.38
C LEU A 60 8.05 -0.25 -22.56
N LEU A 61 8.33 -0.89 -21.42
CA LEU A 61 9.47 -0.55 -20.54
C LEU A 61 10.81 -0.77 -21.25
N SER A 62 10.94 -1.82 -22.05
CA SER A 62 12.13 -2.09 -22.86
C SER A 62 12.41 -0.96 -23.86
N ILE A 63 11.40 -0.48 -24.60
CA ILE A 63 11.55 0.65 -25.55
C ILE A 63 12.01 1.94 -24.82
N LEU A 64 11.57 2.10 -23.58
CA LEU A 64 11.88 3.24 -22.72
C LEU A 64 13.24 3.12 -21.99
N ASP A 65 14.03 2.07 -22.24
CA ASP A 65 15.27 1.73 -21.54
C ASP A 65 15.08 1.61 -20.01
N VAL A 66 13.98 1.00 -19.58
CA VAL A 66 13.64 0.78 -18.17
C VAL A 66 13.70 -0.70 -17.84
N ASN A 67 14.46 -1.04 -16.80
CA ASN A 67 14.56 -2.41 -16.29
C ASN A 67 13.61 -2.62 -15.10
N ILE A 68 13.06 -3.84 -14.98
CA ILE A 68 12.37 -4.30 -13.76
C ILE A 68 13.32 -5.17 -12.96
N VAL A 69 13.36 -4.92 -11.65
CA VAL A 69 14.14 -5.68 -10.68
C VAL A 69 13.17 -6.29 -9.67
N LEU A 70 13.28 -7.60 -9.44
CA LEU A 70 12.56 -8.29 -8.37
C LEU A 70 13.43 -8.30 -7.13
N SER A 71 12.83 -8.03 -5.98
CA SER A 71 13.53 -8.01 -4.70
C SER A 71 12.58 -8.52 -3.62
N GLU A 72 13.09 -9.33 -2.71
CA GLU A 72 12.32 -9.79 -1.57
C GLU A 72 12.07 -8.63 -0.60
N MET A 73 10.85 -8.52 -0.09
CA MET A 73 10.52 -7.58 0.97
C MET A 73 11.16 -8.11 2.25
N SER A 74 12.31 -7.59 2.64
CA SER A 74 12.93 -7.95 3.91
C SER A 74 11.98 -7.55 5.03
N ALA A 75 11.44 -8.53 5.77
CA ALA A 75 10.76 -8.24 7.02
C ALA A 75 11.76 -7.47 7.89
N VAL A 76 11.46 -6.20 8.17
CA VAL A 76 12.15 -5.44 9.19
C VAL A 76 11.98 -6.21 10.49
N THR A 77 12.96 -7.06 10.79
CA THR A 77 13.09 -7.61 12.13
C THR A 77 13.63 -6.44 12.92
N SER A 78 12.72 -5.68 13.53
CA SER A 78 13.04 -4.67 14.52
C SER A 78 13.64 -5.38 15.73
N SER A 79 14.88 -5.83 15.60
CA SER A 79 15.76 -6.17 16.72
C SER A 79 16.23 -4.86 17.33
N GLN A 80 15.30 -4.09 17.89
CA GLN A 80 15.63 -3.19 18.96
C GLN A 80 16.02 -4.09 20.14
N ASN A 81 17.32 -4.39 20.28
CA ASN A 81 17.84 -4.73 21.58
C ASN A 81 17.66 -3.46 22.44
N PRO A 82 16.81 -3.45 23.47
CA PRO A 82 16.92 -2.41 24.48
C PRO A 82 18.33 -2.56 25.06
N THR A 83 19.15 -1.54 24.89
CA THR A 83 20.41 -1.38 25.60
C THR A 83 20.09 -1.38 27.09
N TYR A 84 20.12 -2.55 27.71
CA TYR A 84 20.18 -2.65 29.17
C TYR A 84 21.50 -2.01 29.58
N ALA A 85 21.37 -0.91 30.30
CA ALA A 85 22.47 -0.13 30.84
C ALA A 85 23.50 -1.06 31.52
N SER A 86 24.73 -1.01 31.03
CA SER A 86 25.89 -1.46 31.79
C SER A 86 26.02 -0.53 33.00
N GLY A 87 25.65 -1.06 34.16
CA GLY A 87 25.70 -0.36 35.43
C GLY A 87 25.64 -1.34 36.60
N VAL A 88 26.32 -2.49 36.50
CA VAL A 88 26.57 -3.35 37.66
C VAL A 88 27.92 -2.94 38.23
N SER A 89 27.90 -2.00 39.17
CA SER A 89 28.99 -1.79 40.12
C SER A 89 28.40 -1.95 41.51
N ASN A 90 28.78 -3.06 42.14
CA ASN A 90 28.48 -3.44 43.51
C ASN A 90 28.77 -2.28 44.47
N THR A 91 27.85 -2.01 45.40
CA THR A 91 28.12 -1.70 46.82
C THR A 91 26.80 -1.79 47.60
N ALA A 92 26.66 -2.81 48.44
CA ALA A 92 25.71 -2.82 49.55
C ALA A 92 26.31 -1.96 50.69
N PRO A 93 25.50 -1.29 51.56
CA PRO A 93 24.84 -2.04 52.63
C PRO A 93 23.41 -1.57 53.00
N GLN A 94 22.57 -2.58 53.25
CA GLN A 94 21.54 -2.76 54.28
C GLN A 94 20.40 -1.73 54.51
N GLU A 95 19.24 -2.36 54.74
CA GLU A 95 18.12 -1.97 55.61
C GLU A 95 16.89 -1.33 54.94
N VAL A 96 15.97 -2.16 54.47
CA VAL A 96 14.53 -1.84 54.50
C VAL A 96 13.72 -3.03 55.00
N LYS A 97 13.01 -2.70 56.08
CA LYS A 97 12.12 -3.47 56.93
C LYS A 97 10.94 -4.05 56.16
N GLU A 98 10.69 -5.32 56.44
CA GLU A 98 9.50 -6.12 56.13
C GLU A 98 8.21 -5.44 56.64
N LEU A 99 7.13 -5.42 55.85
CA LEU A 99 5.73 -5.62 56.29
C LEU A 99 4.73 -5.75 55.11
N ASP A 100 4.05 -6.90 55.09
CA ASP A 100 2.70 -7.26 54.57
C ASP A 100 2.29 -7.15 53.09
N SER A 101 2.09 -8.34 52.51
CA SER A 101 1.01 -8.72 51.56
C SER A 101 -0.32 -8.83 52.33
N PRO A 102 -1.57 -8.91 51.77
CA PRO A 102 -1.91 -9.38 50.42
C PRO A 102 -3.14 -8.74 49.72
N ASN A 103 -3.18 -8.96 48.40
CA ASN A 103 -4.35 -9.37 47.59
C ASN A 103 -5.77 -9.15 48.19
N GLU A 104 -6.56 -8.21 47.62
CA GLU A 104 -8.02 -8.32 47.37
C GLU A 104 -8.66 -6.93 47.15
N ALA A 105 -8.98 -6.57 45.90
CA ALA A 105 -10.09 -5.64 45.63
C ALA A 105 -10.66 -5.83 44.21
N LEU A 106 -11.62 -6.76 44.14
CA LEU A 106 -12.85 -6.63 43.36
C LEU A 106 -12.78 -6.67 41.83
N GLN A 107 -12.60 -7.91 41.38
CA GLN A 107 -13.49 -8.54 40.41
C GLN A 107 -14.97 -8.23 40.71
N LYS A 108 -15.58 -7.28 39.99
CA LYS A 108 -17.05 -7.15 39.88
C LYS A 108 -17.47 -6.69 38.47
N LEU A 109 -18.15 -7.62 37.77
CA LEU A 109 -19.27 -7.44 36.82
C LEU A 109 -18.87 -6.91 35.42
N ASN A 110 -18.78 -7.71 34.34
CA ASN A 110 -19.88 -8.40 33.62
C ASN A 110 -21.08 -7.43 33.45
N GLU A 111 -21.41 -6.88 32.27
CA GLU A 111 -21.81 -7.56 31.03
C GLU A 111 -21.69 -6.69 29.74
N PRO A 112 -21.65 -7.34 28.56
CA PRO A 112 -21.76 -6.71 27.23
C PRO A 112 -23.23 -6.47 26.82
N SER A 113 -23.53 -5.32 26.19
CA SER A 113 -24.86 -5.06 25.61
C SER A 113 -24.86 -5.32 24.11
N ILE A 114 -25.60 -6.35 23.69
CA ILE A 114 -25.88 -6.71 22.29
C ILE A 114 -27.33 -6.31 21.95
N ASN A 115 -27.45 -5.55 20.86
CA ASN A 115 -28.55 -5.43 19.89
C ASN A 115 -30.00 -5.16 20.35
N ASN A 116 -30.64 -4.22 19.66
CA ASN A 116 -32.07 -4.36 19.32
C ASN A 116 -32.25 -4.37 17.79
N VAL A 117 -33.05 -5.35 17.36
CA VAL A 117 -33.47 -5.69 16.00
C VAL A 117 -34.91 -5.24 15.82
N ALA A 118 -35.25 -4.76 14.61
CA ALA A 118 -36.57 -4.70 13.93
C ALA A 118 -36.76 -3.31 13.30
N SER A 119 -37.12 -3.11 12.02
CA SER A 119 -38.05 -3.82 11.12
C SER A 119 -37.68 -3.42 9.67
N LYS A 120 -37.52 -4.29 8.68
CA LYS A 120 -38.49 -5.06 7.84
C LYS A 120 -39.45 -4.23 6.95
N GLN A 121 -39.50 -4.65 5.67
CA GLN A 121 -40.31 -4.27 4.48
C GLN A 121 -39.82 -3.05 3.66
N MET A 122 -39.30 -3.17 2.42
CA MET A 122 -39.83 -3.66 1.11
C MET A 122 -41.05 -2.89 0.57
N HIS A 123 -41.11 -2.73 -0.78
CA HIS A 123 -41.95 -1.88 -1.66
C HIS A 123 -41.25 -0.56 -2.04
N ASP A 124 -41.06 -0.14 -3.30
CA ASP A 124 -41.60 -0.54 -4.60
C ASP A 124 -40.72 0.06 -5.73
N LEU A 125 -40.67 -0.60 -6.90
CA LEU A 125 -39.89 -0.22 -8.08
C LEU A 125 -40.70 0.74 -8.96
N GLY A 126 -40.28 2.01 -9.02
CA GLY A 126 -40.86 3.05 -9.88
C GLY A 126 -39.94 3.46 -11.03
N ASN A 127 -40.09 2.79 -12.16
CA ASN A 127 -39.43 2.98 -13.45
C ASN A 127 -39.60 4.41 -14.04
N VAL A 128 -38.49 5.13 -14.29
CA VAL A 128 -38.47 6.40 -15.04
C VAL A 128 -38.11 6.13 -16.51
N ARG A 129 -39.07 6.35 -17.41
CA ARG A 129 -38.87 6.46 -18.86
C ARG A 129 -39.33 7.83 -19.37
N LYS A 130 -38.68 8.24 -20.47
CA LYS A 130 -38.87 9.39 -21.38
C LYS A 130 -38.03 10.61 -20.96
N GLY A 131 -37.14 11.18 -21.77
CA GLY A 131 -37.08 11.28 -23.24
C GLY A 131 -37.54 12.68 -23.67
N SER A 132 -36.61 13.59 -23.97
CA SER A 132 -36.84 14.80 -24.76
C SER A 132 -35.53 15.52 -25.10
N TRP A 133 -35.29 15.63 -26.41
CA TRP A 133 -34.44 16.54 -27.20
C TRP A 133 -32.95 16.66 -26.89
#